data_AF-A0A921B0K2-F1
#
_entry.id   AF-A0A921B0K2-F1
#
_cell.length_a   1.000
_cell.length_b   1.000
_cell.length_c   1.000
_cell.angle_alpha   90.00
_cell.angle_beta   90.00
_cell.angle_gamma   90.00
#
_symmetry.space_group_name_H-M   'P 1'
#
loop_
_entity.id
_entity.type
_entity.pdbx_description
1 polymer ?
#
loop_
_entity_poly.entity_id
_entity_poly.type
_entity_poly.pdbx_seq_one_letter_code
_entity_poly.pdbx_strand_id
1 'polypeptide(L)'
;MKKNLFLGGILAFCAAAVLTGCTTGTEETLQYVNLSQVSCSFLGEGNQPLVIEVKASPATWEATPGATWVKVERTDDRTLTVTVDDNDTGAERSTTIA
;
A
#
# COMPACT_ATOMS: atom_id res chain seq x y z
N MET A 1 -81.83 -21.95 -21.02
CA MET A 1 -81.17 -20.75 -21.60
C MET A 1 -80.70 -19.84 -20.47
N LYS A 2 -79.39 -19.69 -20.27
CA LYS A 2 -78.72 -18.56 -19.59
C LYS A 2 -77.29 -18.54 -20.13
N LYS A 3 -76.89 -17.38 -20.64
CA LYS A 3 -75.78 -17.17 -21.57
C LYS A 3 -74.86 -16.11 -20.98
N ASN A 4 -73.70 -16.50 -20.44
CA ASN A 4 -72.71 -15.53 -19.97
C ASN A 4 -71.29 -16.02 -20.30
N LEU A 5 -70.88 -15.63 -21.51
CA LEU A 5 -69.52 -15.60 -22.06
C LEU A 5 -68.77 -14.42 -21.44
N PHE A 6 -67.51 -14.60 -20.98
CA PHE A 6 -66.39 -13.62 -20.94
C PHE A 6 -65.17 -14.40 -20.38
N LEU A 7 -64.21 -14.92 -21.15
CA LEU A 7 -63.12 -14.26 -21.89
C LEU A 7 -62.37 -13.17 -21.10
N GLY A 8 -61.08 -13.41 -20.82
CA GLY A 8 -60.09 -12.43 -20.36
C GLY A 8 -59.55 -12.75 -18.95
N GLY A 9 -58.25 -12.92 -18.68
CA GLY A 9 -57.07 -12.80 -19.51
C GLY A 9 -55.88 -13.46 -18.81
N ILE A 10 -54.98 -13.98 -19.63
CA ILE A 10 -53.59 -14.30 -19.30
C ILE A 10 -52.84 -12.98 -18.99
N LEU A 11 -51.75 -13.08 -18.21
CA LEU A 11 -50.76 -12.04 -17.80
C LEU A 11 -51.05 -11.45 -16.40
N ALA A 12 -50.12 -11.40 -15.45
CA ALA A 12 -48.67 -11.31 -15.58
C ALA A 12 -47.95 -11.97 -14.39
N PHE A 13 -47.01 -12.85 -14.70
CA PHE A 13 -45.96 -13.29 -13.78
C PHE A 13 -44.91 -12.17 -13.74
N CYS A 14 -45.04 -11.22 -12.82
CA CYS A 14 -43.96 -10.27 -12.55
C CYS A 14 -42.92 -10.99 -11.70
N ALA A 15 -41.99 -11.68 -12.36
CA ALA A 15 -40.77 -12.17 -11.74
C ALA A 15 -40.01 -10.96 -11.18
N ALA A 16 -40.03 -10.80 -9.86
CA ALA A 16 -39.13 -9.90 -9.16
C ALA A 16 -37.71 -10.48 -9.29
N ALA A 17 -37.03 -10.14 -10.38
CA ALA A 17 -35.58 -10.31 -10.47
C ALA A 17 -34.96 -9.34 -9.48
N VAL A 18 -34.77 -9.79 -8.24
CA VAL A 18 -33.87 -9.11 -7.31
C VAL A 18 -32.48 -9.28 -7.93
N LEU A 19 -32.03 -8.28 -8.66
CA LEU A 19 -30.62 -8.09 -8.99
C LEU A 19 -29.92 -7.84 -7.65
N THR A 20 -29.70 -8.90 -6.87
CA THR A 20 -28.58 -8.95 -5.95
C THR A 20 -27.36 -8.91 -6.84
N GLY A 21 -26.92 -7.70 -7.20
CA GLY A 21 -25.58 -7.48 -7.68
C GLY A 21 -24.69 -8.12 -6.64
N CYS A 22 -24.07 -9.24 -7.00
CA CYS A 22 -23.06 -9.87 -6.19
C CYS A 22 -21.87 -8.91 -6.25
N THR A 23 -21.89 -7.84 -5.45
CA THR A 23 -20.68 -7.10 -5.13
C THR A 23 -19.86 -7.95 -4.17
N THR A 24 -19.48 -9.15 -4.64
CA THR A 24 -18.21 -9.74 -4.23
C THR A 24 -17.15 -9.06 -5.09
N GLY A 25 -17.09 -7.72 -5.00
CA GLY A 25 -15.84 -7.06 -5.24
C GLY A 25 -15.01 -7.48 -4.03
N THR A 26 -14.20 -8.52 -4.18
CA THR A 26 -13.05 -8.67 -3.31
C THR A 26 -12.40 -7.29 -3.32
N GLU A 27 -12.46 -6.56 -2.21
CA GLU A 27 -11.63 -5.38 -2.05
C GLU A 27 -10.21 -5.91 -2.17
N GLU A 28 -9.62 -5.81 -3.36
CA GLU A 28 -8.23 -6.18 -3.55
C GLU A 28 -7.43 -5.22 -2.68
N THR A 29 -7.00 -5.69 -1.51
CA THR A 29 -6.07 -4.95 -0.66
C THR A 29 -4.80 -4.75 -1.48
N LEU A 30 -4.64 -3.54 -2.02
CA LEU A 30 -3.48 -3.20 -2.84
C LEU A 30 -2.20 -3.47 -2.03
N GLN A 31 -1.30 -4.24 -2.64
CA GLN A 31 0.01 -4.54 -2.09
C GLN A 31 0.98 -3.45 -2.53
N TYR A 32 1.51 -2.69 -1.58
CA TYR A 32 2.46 -1.63 -1.91
C TYR A 32 3.41 -1.33 -0.76
N VAL A 33 4.53 -0.72 -1.13
CA VAL A 33 5.40 0.06 -0.26
C VAL A 33 5.63 1.39 -0.94
N ASN A 34 5.29 2.49 -0.27
CA ASN A 34 5.46 3.85 -0.74
C ASN A 34 6.37 4.60 0.23
N LEU A 35 7.41 5.22 -0.31
CA LEU A 35 8.42 5.95 0.45
C LEU A 35 8.32 7.44 0.13
N SER A 36 8.49 8.31 1.14
CA SER A 36 8.57 9.75 0.91
C SER A 36 9.77 10.17 0.05
N GLN A 37 10.83 9.35 0.03
CA GLN A 37 12.02 9.50 -0.80
C GLN A 37 12.72 8.15 -0.98
N VAL A 38 13.44 7.98 -2.09
CA VAL A 38 14.11 6.71 -2.45
C VAL A 38 15.63 6.82 -2.59
N SER A 39 16.16 8.05 -2.49
CA SER A 39 17.59 8.33 -2.59
C SER A 39 17.93 9.55 -1.76
N CYS A 40 19.09 9.53 -1.11
CA CYS A 40 19.60 10.65 -0.32
C CYS A 40 21.12 10.72 -0.40
N SER A 41 21.66 11.87 -0.03
CA SER A 41 23.10 12.09 0.09
C SER A 41 23.38 12.72 1.44
N PHE A 42 24.51 12.33 2.02
CA PHE A 42 25.00 12.83 3.30
C PHE A 42 26.34 13.54 3.06
N LEU A 43 26.64 14.56 3.87
CA LEU A 43 27.94 15.19 3.88
C LEU A 43 29.00 14.23 4.44
N GLY A 44 30.28 14.55 4.25
CA GLY A 44 31.37 13.73 4.78
C GLY A 44 31.37 13.67 6.32
N GLU A 45 30.96 14.73 6.99
CA GLU A 45 30.95 14.84 8.45
C GLU A 45 29.73 15.63 8.95
N GLY A 46 29.34 15.41 10.20
CA GLY A 46 28.35 16.25 10.89
C GLY A 46 26.91 16.05 10.41
N ASN A 47 26.61 14.87 9.90
CA ASN A 47 25.31 14.53 9.35
C ASN A 47 24.20 14.54 10.40
N GLN A 48 23.00 14.95 9.98
CA GLN A 48 21.79 14.76 10.76
C GLN A 48 21.05 13.51 10.29
N PRO A 49 20.32 12.80 11.18
CA PRO A 49 19.49 11.68 10.77
C PRO A 49 18.46 12.08 9.70
N LEU A 50 18.29 11.22 8.71
CA LEU A 50 17.26 11.35 7.68
C LEU A 50 16.03 10.56 8.08
N VAL A 51 14.86 11.18 8.02
CA VAL A 51 13.58 10.53 8.28
C VAL A 51 12.87 10.24 6.96
N ILE A 52 12.48 8.98 6.75
CA ILE A 52 11.73 8.50 5.59
C ILE A 52 10.37 8.01 6.08
N GLU A 53 9.30 8.54 5.52
CA GLU A 53 7.94 8.02 5.75
C GLU A 53 7.75 6.78 4.89
N VAL A 54 7.30 5.69 5.51
CA VAL A 54 6.99 4.41 4.85
C VAL A 54 5.50 4.13 4.98
N LYS A 55 4.83 3.89 3.87
CA LYS A 55 3.43 3.42 3.84
C LYS A 55 3.41 2.07 3.15
N ALA A 56 3.04 1.03 3.89
CA ALA A 56 2.96 -0.32 3.37
C ALA A 56 1.57 -0.92 3.61
N SER A 57 1.14 -1.79 2.70
CA SER A 57 -0.11 -2.52 2.80
C SER A 57 0.01 -3.84 2.03
N PRO A 58 -0.68 -4.92 2.46
CA PRO A 58 -1.27 -5.11 3.79
C PRO A 58 -0.23 -5.55 4.83
N ALA A 59 0.95 -5.95 4.37
CA ALA A 59 2.04 -6.46 5.20
C ALA A 59 2.90 -5.33 5.77
N THR A 60 3.59 -5.65 6.87
CA THR A 60 4.63 -4.78 7.43
C THR A 60 5.91 -4.80 6.56
N TRP A 61 6.85 -3.91 6.86
CA TRP A 61 8.10 -3.75 6.12
C TRP A 61 9.32 -3.89 7.04
N GLU A 62 10.44 -4.24 6.45
CA GLU A 62 11.77 -4.30 7.08
C GLU A 62 12.75 -3.43 6.30
N ALA A 63 13.88 -3.11 6.92
CA ALA A 63 14.95 -2.35 6.29
C ALA A 63 16.30 -2.90 6.74
N THR A 64 17.15 -3.26 5.79
CA THR A 64 18.50 -3.80 6.03
C THR A 64 19.54 -2.89 5.38
N PRO A 65 20.49 -2.33 6.14
CA PRO A 65 21.53 -1.50 5.58
C PRO A 65 22.54 -2.36 4.80
N GLY A 66 22.90 -1.94 3.59
CA GLY A 66 23.89 -2.62 2.76
C GLY A 66 25.35 -2.35 3.16
N ALA A 67 25.58 -1.52 4.18
CA ALA A 67 26.91 -1.23 4.71
C ALA A 67 26.87 -0.96 6.20
N THR A 68 27.97 -1.28 6.90
CA THR A 68 28.09 -1.16 8.36
C THR A 68 28.13 0.27 8.87
N TRP A 69 28.47 1.24 8.00
CA TRP A 69 28.50 2.68 8.31
C TRP A 69 27.14 3.35 8.13
N VAL A 70 26.10 2.59 7.75
CA VAL A 70 24.71 3.05 7.71
C VAL A 70 23.93 2.33 8.80
N LYS A 71 23.28 3.11 9.66
CA LYS A 71 22.34 2.64 10.66
C LYS A 71 20.92 2.97 10.21
N VAL A 72 20.04 1.97 10.26
CA VAL A 72 18.61 2.14 10.03
C VAL A 72 17.85 1.76 11.28
N GLU A 73 16.93 2.62 11.70
CA GLU A 73 16.06 2.37 12.85
C GLU A 73 14.60 2.57 12.44
N ARG A 74 13.80 1.53 12.66
CA ARG A 74 12.35 1.61 12.56
C ARG A 74 11.80 2.06 13.92
N THR A 75 11.37 3.32 14.01
CA THR A 75 10.81 3.86 15.26
C THR A 75 9.34 3.50 15.43
N ASP A 76 8.61 3.30 14.33
CA ASP A 76 7.21 2.88 14.30
C ASP A 76 6.86 2.24 12.94
N ASP A 77 5.59 1.94 12.69
CA ASP A 77 5.12 1.30 11.45
C ASP A 77 5.22 2.17 10.19
N ARG A 78 5.57 3.45 10.30
CA ARG A 78 5.60 4.42 9.20
C ARG A 78 6.87 5.25 9.13
N THR A 79 7.84 5.02 10.00
CA THR A 79 9.03 5.87 10.11
C THR A 79 10.29 5.03 10.09
N LEU A 80 11.12 5.27 9.07
CA LEU A 80 12.49 4.78 8.96
C LEU A 80 13.45 5.95 9.18
N THR A 81 14.28 5.87 10.21
CA THR A 81 15.37 6.81 10.46
C THR A 81 16.69 6.23 9.95
N VAL A 82 17.36 6.95 9.07
CA VAL A 82 18.67 6.60 8.51
C VAL A 82 19.72 7.53 9.11
N THR A 83 20.73 6.95 9.73
CA THR A 83 21.92 7.67 10.21
C THR A 83 23.15 7.09 9.52
N VAL A 84 24.14 7.92 9.23
CA VAL A 84 25.41 7.48 8.67
C VAL A 84 26.54 7.95 9.56
N ASP A 85 27.56 7.11 9.72
CA ASP A 85 28.81 7.51 10.34
C ASP A 85 29.52 8.54 9.43
N ASP A 86 30.43 9.31 10.01
CA ASP A 86 31.32 10.19 9.26
C ASP A 86 32.18 9.37 8.26
N ASN A 87 32.60 10.02 7.17
CA ASN A 87 33.32 9.40 6.06
C ASN A 87 34.76 9.92 5.96
N ASP A 88 35.65 9.33 6.77
CA ASP A 88 37.07 9.70 6.82
C ASP A 88 37.93 9.04 5.73
N THR A 89 37.31 8.45 4.69
CA THR A 89 38.04 7.70 3.65
C THR A 89 38.72 8.59 2.61
N GLY A 90 38.34 9.87 2.54
CA GLY A 90 38.82 10.81 1.52
C GLY A 90 38.20 10.60 0.13
N ALA A 91 37.19 9.74 0.00
CA ALA A 91 36.47 9.47 -1.24
C ALA A 91 34.96 9.28 -0.99
N GLU A 92 34.16 9.44 -2.05
CA GLU A 92 32.73 9.12 -1.98
C GLU A 92 32.51 7.62 -1.76
N ARG A 93 31.46 7.28 -1.00
CA ARG A 93 30.99 5.91 -0.79
C ARG A 93 29.47 5.85 -0.99
N SER A 94 28.99 4.72 -1.51
CA SER A 94 27.56 4.49 -1.76
C SER A 94 27.14 3.10 -1.28
N THR A 95 25.86 2.96 -0.95
CA THR A 95 25.24 1.69 -0.58
C THR A 95 23.73 1.75 -0.84
N THR A 96 23.04 0.65 -0.60
CA THR A 96 21.58 0.53 -0.70
C THR A 96 20.99 0.09 0.64
N ILE A 97 19.74 0.44 0.90
CA ILE A 97 18.95 -0.13 1.99
C ILE A 97 17.90 -1.03 1.32
N ALA A 98 17.86 -2.31 1.73
CA ALA A 98 16.97 -3.33 1.20
C ALA A 98 15.76 -3.58 2.10
#